data_AF-A0A451A794-F1
#
_entry.id   AF-A0A451A794-F1
#
_cell.length_a   1.000
_cell.length_b   1.000
_cell.length_c   1.000
_cell.angle_alpha   90.00
_cell.angle_beta   90.00
_cell.angle_gamma   90.00
#
_symmetry.space_group_name_H-M   'P 1'
#
loop_
_entity.id
_entity.type
_entity.pdbx_description
1 polymer ?
#
loop_
_entity_poly.entity_id
_entity_poly.type
_entity_poly.pdbx_seq_one_letter_code
_entity_poly.pdbx_strand_id
1 'polypeptide(L)'
;MAGDETRLHSLNPLFMKYEPTEGEFAGQHGYGYRGIEAFIDAVQAITEGRARPEDFDAALPTAASALQGTAILEAGRKSLDDGGIPVALVVISKRRVFRVMMSKGK
;
A
#
# COMPACT_ATOMS: atom_id res chain seq x y z
N MET A 1 -29.92 26.85 3.69
CA MET A 1 -29.34 26.20 4.88
C MET A 1 -29.72 24.73 4.81
N ALA A 2 -28.88 23.90 4.19
CA ALA A 2 -29.06 22.46 4.21
C ALA A 2 -28.47 21.96 5.54
N GLY A 3 -29.24 21.21 6.32
CA GLY A 3 -28.82 20.73 7.64
C GLY A 3 -27.79 19.61 7.51
N ASP A 4 -26.59 19.86 8.02
CA ASP A 4 -25.51 18.88 8.19
C ASP A 4 -25.76 17.97 9.40
N GLU A 5 -26.91 17.30 9.49
CA GLU A 5 -27.25 16.44 10.64
C GLU A 5 -27.01 14.94 10.39
N THR A 6 -26.42 14.56 9.26
CA THR A 6 -26.05 13.15 9.02
C THR A 6 -24.65 13.05 8.43
N ARG A 7 -23.66 13.22 9.30
CA ARG A 7 -22.27 12.90 8.98
C ARG A 7 -22.18 11.38 8.78
N LEU A 8 -22.30 10.91 7.54
CA LEU A 8 -22.01 9.52 7.19
C LEU A 8 -20.53 9.27 7.46
N HIS A 9 -20.22 8.84 8.68
CA HIS A 9 -18.96 8.18 8.95
C HIS A 9 -19.07 6.79 8.33
N SER A 10 -18.63 6.65 7.07
CA SER A 10 -18.22 5.35 6.55
C SER A 10 -16.98 4.93 7.33
N LEU A 11 -17.19 4.41 8.54
CA LEU A 11 -16.12 3.86 9.35
C LEU A 11 -15.69 2.57 8.66
N ASN A 12 -14.47 2.55 8.15
CA ASN A 12 -13.86 1.34 7.62
C ASN A 12 -13.89 0.28 8.74
N PRO A 13 -14.65 -0.81 8.60
CA PRO A 13 -14.79 -1.81 9.67
C PRO A 13 -13.50 -2.59 9.90
N LEU A 14 -12.53 -2.49 8.99
CA LEU A 14 -11.20 -3.07 9.12
C LEU A 14 -10.21 -2.10 9.79
N PHE A 15 -10.62 -0.87 10.09
CA PHE A 15 -9.81 0.06 10.88
C PHE A 15 -9.72 -0.42 12.33
N MET A 16 -8.69 0.03 13.04
CA MET A 16 -8.41 -0.43 14.40
C MET A 16 -9.57 -0.14 15.35
N LYS A 17 -10.25 -1.19 15.83
CA LYS A 17 -11.31 -1.10 16.84
C LYS A 17 -10.72 -1.36 18.22
N TYR A 18 -10.57 -0.31 19.02
CA TYR A 18 -10.07 -0.43 20.40
C TYR A 18 -11.16 -0.80 21.40
N GLU A 19 -12.43 -0.52 21.06
CA GLU A 19 -13.56 -0.87 21.92
C GLU A 19 -13.73 -2.39 21.99
N PRO A 20 -13.74 -2.98 23.20
CA PRO A 20 -13.96 -4.41 23.37
C PRO A 20 -15.28 -4.88 22.77
N THR A 21 -15.32 -6.11 22.30
CA THR A 21 -16.54 -6.78 21.87
C THR A 21 -16.66 -8.05 22.69
N GLU A 22 -17.81 -8.25 23.36
CA GLU A 22 -18.03 -9.41 24.25
C GLU A 22 -16.99 -9.54 25.38
N GLY A 23 -16.44 -8.40 25.84
CA GLY A 23 -15.41 -8.36 26.89
C GLY A 23 -13.99 -8.62 26.40
N GLU A 24 -13.82 -8.98 25.13
CA GLU A 24 -12.52 -9.25 24.51
C GLU A 24 -12.05 -8.08 23.66
N PHE A 25 -10.73 -8.00 23.44
CA PHE A 25 -10.16 -7.10 22.44
C PHE A 25 -10.83 -7.35 21.08
N ALA A 26 -11.14 -6.30 20.32
CA ALA A 26 -11.79 -6.41 19.01
C ALA A 26 -10.89 -5.97 17.84
N GLY A 27 -9.70 -5.44 18.14
CA GLY A 27 -8.78 -4.89 17.15
C GLY A 27 -8.02 -5.93 16.33
N GLN A 28 -8.03 -7.21 16.74
CA GLN A 28 -7.35 -8.32 16.08
C GLN A 28 -7.84 -8.59 14.65
N HIS A 29 -9.03 -8.12 14.31
CA HIS A 29 -9.59 -8.27 12.96
C HIS A 29 -9.24 -7.11 12.02
N GLY A 30 -8.61 -6.05 12.53
CA GLY A 30 -8.20 -4.90 11.72
C GLY A 30 -7.01 -5.21 10.83
N TYR A 31 -6.88 -4.47 9.72
CA TYR A 31 -5.78 -4.66 8.75
C TYR A 31 -4.39 -4.45 9.39
N GLY A 32 -4.28 -3.62 10.44
CA GLY A 32 -3.03 -3.41 11.17
C GLY A 32 -2.57 -4.66 11.91
N TYR A 33 -3.47 -5.28 12.68
CA TYR A 33 -3.14 -6.50 13.42
C TYR A 33 -2.89 -7.68 12.47
N ARG A 34 -3.82 -7.92 11.55
CA ARG A 34 -3.70 -9.01 10.56
C ARG A 34 -2.47 -8.87 9.66
N GLY A 35 -2.12 -7.64 9.29
CA GLY A 35 -0.92 -7.37 8.49
C GLY A 35 0.37 -7.70 9.24
N ILE A 36 0.45 -7.36 10.53
CA ILE A 36 1.61 -7.67 11.38
C ILE A 36 1.71 -9.17 11.65
N GLU A 37 0.58 -9.83 11.96
CA GLU A 37 0.49 -11.30 12.13
C GLU A 37 1.06 -12.02 10.90
N ALA A 38 0.52 -11.72 9.70
CA ALA A 38 0.95 -12.33 8.46
C ALA A 38 2.42 -12.01 8.10
N PHE A 39 2.92 -10.82 8.47
CA PHE A 39 4.32 -10.46 8.31
C PHE A 39 5.25 -11.31 9.19
N ILE A 40 4.90 -11.51 10.47
CA ILE A 40 5.69 -12.32 11.40
C ILE A 40 5.74 -13.77 10.90
N ASP A 41 4.61 -14.33 10.48
CA ASP A 41 4.54 -15.69 9.91
C ASP A 41 5.43 -15.85 8.68
N ALA A 42 5.44 -14.85 7.79
CA ALA A 42 6.30 -14.83 6.62
C ALA A 42 7.79 -14.79 6.98
N VAL A 43 8.17 -13.94 7.95
CA VAL A 43 9.55 -13.85 8.44
C VAL A 43 10.01 -15.18 9.04
N GLN A 44 9.16 -15.84 9.82
CA GLN A 44 9.46 -17.15 10.38
C GLN A 44 9.66 -18.20 9.27
N ALA A 45 8.75 -18.27 8.31
CA ALA A 45 8.85 -19.21 7.19
C ALA A 45 10.13 -19.03 6.36
N ILE A 46 10.55 -17.79 6.14
CA ILE A 46 11.81 -17.47 5.44
C ILE A 46 13.02 -17.87 6.30
N THR A 47 12.99 -17.57 7.60
CA THR A 47 14.10 -17.89 8.53
C THR A 47 14.33 -19.40 8.62
N GLU A 48 13.26 -20.20 8.58
CA GLU A 48 13.32 -21.65 8.59
C GLU A 48 13.62 -22.27 7.21
N GLY A 49 13.81 -21.44 6.17
CA GLY A 49 14.11 -21.90 4.80
C GLY A 49 12.92 -22.55 4.09
N ARG A 50 11.69 -22.36 4.58
CA ARG A 50 10.45 -22.93 4.01
C ARG A 50 9.83 -22.07 2.92
N ALA A 51 10.20 -20.79 2.84
CA ALA A 51 9.67 -19.84 1.87
C ALA A 51 10.75 -18.82 1.46
N ARG A 52 10.48 -18.09 0.39
CA ARG A 52 11.29 -16.97 -0.08
C ARG A 52 10.48 -15.67 -0.03
N PRO A 53 11.14 -14.49 0.03
CA PRO A 53 10.44 -13.20 0.02
C PRO A 53 9.46 -13.04 -1.15
N GLU A 54 9.81 -13.54 -2.34
CA GLU A 54 8.97 -13.40 -3.54
C GLU A 54 7.66 -14.18 -3.47
N ASP A 55 7.56 -15.18 -2.58
CA ASP A 55 6.34 -15.97 -2.39
C ASP A 55 5.22 -15.13 -1.74
N PHE A 56 5.57 -13.99 -1.12
CA PHE A 56 4.64 -13.10 -0.42
C PHE A 56 4.28 -11.83 -1.19
N ASP A 57 4.86 -11.59 -2.38
CA ASP A 57 4.68 -10.36 -3.17
C ASP A 57 3.21 -10.06 -3.53
N ALA A 58 2.36 -11.09 -3.61
CA ALA A 58 0.94 -10.95 -3.94
C ALA A 58 0.04 -10.69 -2.73
N ALA A 59 0.53 -10.93 -1.51
CA ALA A 59 -0.27 -10.94 -0.29
C ALA A 59 0.19 -9.91 0.75
N LEU A 60 1.48 -9.57 0.77
CA LEU A 60 2.08 -8.64 1.71
C LEU A 60 2.62 -7.38 1.00
N PRO A 61 2.69 -6.24 1.71
CA PRO A 61 3.33 -5.03 1.20
C PRO A 61 4.86 -5.20 1.19
N THR A 62 5.40 -5.88 0.19
CA THR A 62 6.85 -6.06 0.00
C THR A 62 7.51 -4.83 -0.60
N ALA A 63 8.82 -4.68 -0.39
CA ALA A 63 9.59 -3.61 -1.04
C ALA A 63 9.53 -3.70 -2.58
N ALA A 64 9.45 -4.93 -3.12
CA ALA A 64 9.34 -5.16 -4.55
C ALA A 64 8.01 -4.63 -5.13
N SER A 65 6.88 -4.82 -4.43
CA SER A 65 5.59 -4.29 -4.86
C SER A 65 5.48 -2.78 -4.66
N ALA A 66 6.14 -2.22 -3.63
CA ALA A 66 6.18 -0.78 -3.39
C ALA A 66 7.02 0.00 -4.42
N LEU A 67 8.04 -0.62 -5.02
CA LEU A 67 9.02 0.05 -5.89
C LEU A 67 8.37 0.84 -7.04
N GLN A 68 7.37 0.26 -7.71
CA GLN A 68 6.70 0.91 -8.83
C GLN A 68 5.90 2.14 -8.38
N GLY A 69 5.16 2.01 -7.28
CA GLY A 69 4.40 3.13 -6.70
C GLY A 69 5.33 4.27 -6.28
N THR A 70 6.42 3.95 -5.59
CA THR A 70 7.43 4.92 -5.18
C THR A 70 8.07 5.63 -6.37
N ALA A 71 8.36 4.90 -7.45
CA ALA A 71 8.91 5.51 -8.66
C ALA A 71 7.93 6.52 -9.29
N ILE A 72 6.63 6.17 -9.36
CA ILE A 72 5.58 7.08 -9.85
C ILE A 72 5.52 8.34 -8.99
N LEU A 73 5.52 8.20 -7.66
CA LEU A 73 5.49 9.33 -6.73
C LEU A 73 6.70 10.25 -6.91
N GLU A 74 7.88 9.67 -7.07
CA GLU A 74 9.12 10.41 -7.28
C GLU A 74 9.14 11.15 -8.64
N ALA A 75 8.65 10.53 -9.71
CA ALA A 75 8.49 11.22 -10.99
C ALA A 75 7.43 12.32 -10.95
N GLY A 76 6.33 12.10 -10.22
CA GLY A 76 5.31 13.12 -9.99
C GLY A 76 5.87 14.34 -9.26
N ARG A 77 6.66 14.12 -8.20
CA ARG A 77 7.36 15.19 -7.49
C ARG A 77 8.29 15.97 -8.43
N LYS A 78 9.18 15.28 -9.16
CA LYS A 78 10.09 15.91 -10.14
C LYS A 78 9.34 16.72 -11.20
N SER A 79 8.24 16.18 -11.71
CA SER A 79 7.39 16.87 -12.68
C SER A 79 6.86 18.18 -12.12
N LEU A 80 6.34 18.19 -10.90
CA LEU A 80 5.81 19.38 -10.24
C LEU A 80 6.91 20.41 -9.97
N ASP A 81 8.08 19.96 -9.51
CA ASP A 81 9.24 20.82 -9.27
C ASP A 81 9.69 21.53 -10.56
N ASP A 82 9.55 20.86 -11.70
CA ASP A 82 9.92 21.37 -13.03
C ASP A 82 8.73 21.98 -13.81
N GLY A 83 7.66 22.40 -13.13
CA GLY A 83 6.53 23.13 -13.77
C GLY A 83 5.55 22.24 -14.54
N GLY A 84 5.40 20.99 -14.11
CA GLY A 84 4.47 20.01 -14.68
C GLY A 84 4.97 19.39 -15.99
N ILE A 85 6.28 19.31 -16.19
CA ILE A 85 6.83 18.68 -17.41
C ILE A 85 6.85 17.15 -17.29
N PRO A 86 6.77 16.42 -18.41
CA PRO A 86 6.86 14.95 -18.39
C PRO A 86 8.21 14.45 -17.88
N VAL A 87 8.20 13.45 -16.99
CA VAL A 87 9.40 12.78 -16.46
C VAL A 87 9.39 11.31 -16.86
N ALA A 88 10.52 10.82 -17.38
CA ALA A 88 10.66 9.41 -17.75
C ALA A 88 10.77 8.52 -16.51
N LEU A 89 9.89 7.51 -16.42
CA LEU A 89 9.96 6.46 -15.41
C LEU A 89 10.81 5.30 -15.91
N VAL A 90 11.88 4.98 -15.19
CA VAL A 90 12.68 3.77 -15.41
C VAL A 90 12.65 2.94 -14.14
N VAL A 91 11.77 1.94 -14.09
CA VAL A 91 11.72 0.95 -13.01
C VAL A 91 12.31 -0.34 -13.56
N ILE A 92 13.49 -0.71 -13.07
CA ILE A 92 14.10 -2.00 -13.40
C ILE A 92 13.58 -3.02 -12.38
N SER A 93 12.46 -3.67 -12.72
CA SER A 93 12.00 -4.87 -12.03
C SER A 93 12.26 -6.07 -12.94
N LYS A 94 12.70 -7.20 -12.38
CA LYS A 94 13.00 -8.45 -13.10
C LYS A 94 11.84 -8.96 -13.97
N ARG A 95 10.63 -8.40 -13.86
CA ARG A 95 9.44 -8.88 -14.55
C ARG A 95 8.79 -7.92 -15.56
N ARG A 96 9.01 -6.59 -15.54
CA ARG A 96 8.36 -5.65 -16.50
C ARG A 96 9.13 -4.34 -16.65
N VAL A 97 9.21 -3.85 -17.88
CA VAL A 97 9.63 -2.47 -18.22
C VAL A 97 8.37 -1.70 -18.60
N PHE A 98 8.07 -0.63 -17.87
CA PHE A 98 6.98 0.28 -18.21
C PHE A 98 7.56 1.63 -18.63
N ARG A 99 7.17 2.10 -19.82
CA ARG A 99 7.43 3.48 -20.25
C ARG A 99 6.12 4.24 -20.18
N VAL A 100 5.97 5.10 -19.17
CA VAL A 100 4.85 6.03 -19.09
C VAL A 100 5.27 7.32 -19.77
N MET A 101 4.67 7.64 -20.92
CA MET A 101 4.83 8.93 -21.58
C MET A 101 3.57 9.76 -21.31
N MET A 102 3.68 10.75 -20.43
CA MET A 102 2.62 11.74 -20.26
C MET A 102 2.79 12.81 -21.34
N SER A 103 1.94 12.79 -22.37
CA SER A 103 1.93 13.80 -23.44
C SER A 103 1.08 15.00 -23.03
N LYS A 104 1.57 16.23 -23.23
CA LYS A 104 0.69 17.40 -23.25
C LYS A 104 -0.32 17.23 -24.38
N GLY A 105 -1.61 17.25 -24.06
CA GLY A 105 -2.63 17.58 -25.06
C GLY A 105 -2.31 18.96 -25.62
N LYS A 106 -2.36 19.08 -26.94
CA LYS A 106 -2.25 20.37 -27.64
C LYS A 106 -3.37 21.31 -27.22
#